data_AF-Q7UGG1-F1
#
_entry.id   AF-Q7UGG1-F1
#
_cell.length_a   1.000
_cell.length_b   1.000
_cell.length_c   1.000
_cell.angle_alpha   90.00
_cell.angle_beta   90.00
_cell.angle_gamma   90.00
#
_symmetry.space_group_name_H-M   'P 1'
#
loop_
_entity.id
_entity.type
_entity.pdbx_description
1 polymer ?
#
loop_
_entity_poly.entity_id
_entity_poly.type
_entity_poly.pdbx_seq_one_letter_code
_entity_poly.pdbx_strand_id
1 'polypeptide(L)'
;MITCGGFFMLQCLASPIEFVRSCKSPVAATMIVATKHQRDEWLMDWTWPDDDDELVTAYHEAGHAIVGCALGAQIDRVTLSQASIFDDEDGDLPRRFGDCIVNWGRVDPSDTWQRQRELLTVLAGPVAEFVYQSGDEDLLDVRAWESDWRQAQLCAAALKPQAAQQIRLMREAIVRLRKIVASDPCWSAIAALADELMLGDEIEGEQVADLVRFWWSRA
;
A
#
# COMPACT_ATOMS: atom_id res chain seq x y z
N MET A 1 11.75 13.67 -56.18
CA MET A 1 11.34 13.69 -54.76
C MET A 1 11.56 12.30 -54.21
N ILE A 2 12.39 12.23 -53.17
CA ILE A 2 12.98 11.01 -52.63
C ILE A 2 11.92 10.20 -51.87
N THR A 3 11.93 8.91 -52.15
CA THR A 3 11.26 7.80 -51.47
C THR A 3 11.97 7.40 -50.17
N CYS A 4 11.23 6.96 -49.15
CA CYS A 4 11.55 5.92 -48.14
C CYS A 4 10.38 5.92 -47.14
N GLY A 5 9.62 4.85 -46.91
CA GLY A 5 10.05 3.56 -46.34
C GLY A 5 9.89 3.66 -44.81
N GLY A 6 9.27 2.77 -44.05
CA GLY A 6 8.78 1.42 -44.28
C GLY A 6 8.54 0.81 -42.88
N PHE A 7 7.60 -0.13 -42.83
CA PHE A 7 7.34 -1.10 -41.77
C PHE A 7 8.57 -1.55 -40.96
N PHE A 8 8.42 -1.66 -39.62
CA PHE A 8 8.87 -2.85 -38.87
C PHE A 8 8.05 -3.00 -37.58
N MET A 9 7.37 -4.15 -37.46
CA MET A 9 6.94 -4.73 -36.19
C MET A 9 8.19 -4.99 -35.32
N LEU A 10 8.11 -4.84 -34.00
CA LEU A 10 8.44 -5.93 -33.08
C LEU A 10 7.96 -5.62 -31.66
N GLN A 11 7.45 -6.68 -31.04
CA GLN A 11 7.10 -6.86 -29.63
C GLN A 11 7.99 -6.14 -28.62
N CYS A 12 7.36 -5.55 -27.60
CA CYS A 12 7.81 -5.66 -26.21
C CYS A 12 6.57 -5.72 -25.30
N LEU A 13 6.15 -6.94 -24.98
CA LEU A 13 5.41 -7.22 -23.75
C LEU A 13 6.40 -7.05 -22.60
N ALA A 14 6.58 -5.80 -22.15
CA ALA A 14 7.32 -5.53 -20.93
C ALA A 14 6.35 -5.60 -19.75
N SER A 15 6.62 -6.52 -18.83
CA SER A 15 5.95 -6.60 -17.53
C SER A 15 6.05 -5.26 -16.80
N PRO A 16 5.06 -4.87 -15.95
CA PRO A 16 4.92 -3.48 -15.49
C PRO A 16 6.00 -2.96 -14.50
N ILE A 17 7.05 -3.73 -14.21
CA ILE A 17 8.00 -3.48 -13.10
C ILE A 17 9.22 -2.63 -13.53
N GLU A 18 9.37 -2.25 -14.79
CA GLU A 18 10.55 -1.50 -15.26
C GLU A 18 10.55 0.02 -14.95
N PHE A 19 9.55 0.56 -14.25
CA PHE A 19 9.46 2.00 -13.99
C PHE A 19 10.51 2.54 -12.99
N VAL A 20 11.10 1.70 -12.13
CA VAL A 20 11.96 2.16 -11.00
C VAL A 20 13.47 2.12 -11.30
N ARG A 21 13.92 1.54 -12.43
CA ARG A 21 15.36 1.32 -12.68
C ARG A 21 15.88 2.06 -13.90
N SER A 22 16.16 3.36 -13.81
CA SER A 22 17.05 4.00 -14.78
C SER A 22 17.67 5.32 -14.29
N CYS A 23 18.79 5.24 -13.55
CA CYS A 23 19.88 6.23 -13.59
C CYS A 23 21.20 5.57 -13.10
N LYS A 24 22.31 5.83 -13.82
CA LYS A 24 23.58 5.10 -13.76
C LYS A 24 24.66 5.78 -12.87
N SER A 25 25.33 4.99 -12.01
CA SER A 25 26.80 4.80 -11.82
C SER A 25 27.69 5.96 -11.29
N PRO A 26 29.00 5.77 -10.93
CA PRO A 26 29.68 4.77 -10.07
C PRO A 26 30.65 5.40 -9.03
N VAL A 27 30.96 4.75 -7.90
CA VAL A 27 32.32 4.86 -7.30
C VAL A 27 32.69 3.58 -6.53
N ALA A 28 33.93 3.15 -6.75
CA ALA A 28 34.62 2.01 -6.16
C ALA A 28 34.83 2.10 -4.64
N ALA A 29 35.02 0.96 -3.97
CA ALA A 29 36.32 0.57 -3.39
C ALA A 29 36.20 -0.57 -2.35
N THR A 30 36.99 -1.61 -2.60
CA THR A 30 37.90 -2.28 -1.65
C THR A 30 37.35 -3.20 -0.54
N MET A 31 37.83 -4.44 -0.65
CA MET A 31 37.94 -5.53 0.33
C MET A 31 38.11 -5.11 1.79
N ILE A 32 37.58 -5.94 2.70
CA ILE A 32 38.37 -6.70 3.68
C ILE A 32 37.62 -8.00 4.01
N VAL A 33 38.27 -9.12 3.72
CA VAL A 33 37.95 -10.44 4.29
C VAL A 33 38.60 -10.48 5.67
N ALA A 34 37.81 -10.69 6.72
CA ALA A 34 38.32 -11.08 8.03
C ALA A 34 37.46 -12.22 8.58
N THR A 35 38.01 -13.43 8.46
CA THR A 35 37.52 -14.66 9.06
C THR A 35 37.70 -14.62 10.58
N LYS A 36 36.65 -14.92 11.34
CA LYS A 36 36.82 -15.38 12.72
C LYS A 36 35.69 -16.33 13.15
N HIS A 37 36.03 -17.61 13.05
CA HIS A 37 35.82 -18.65 14.06
C HIS A 37 34.43 -18.80 14.70
N GLN A 38 33.74 -19.86 14.24
CA GLN A 38 32.71 -20.60 14.98
C GLN A 38 33.06 -20.73 16.46
N ARG A 39 32.13 -20.29 17.31
CA ARG A 39 31.79 -20.95 18.55
C ARG A 39 30.27 -21.07 18.58
N ASP A 40 29.82 -22.30 18.75
CA ASP A 40 28.43 -22.68 18.96
C ASP A 40 27.83 -21.94 20.17
N GLU A 41 26.52 -21.67 20.11
CA GLU A 41 25.53 -21.93 21.18
C GLU A 41 24.32 -20.99 21.04
N TRP A 42 23.20 -21.54 20.55
CA TRP A 42 21.84 -21.20 20.97
C TRP A 42 21.47 -19.70 21.14
N LEU A 43 21.88 -18.84 20.22
CA LEU A 43 21.18 -17.57 19.99
C LEU A 43 19.97 -17.86 19.13
N MET A 44 18.90 -18.25 19.82
CA MET A 44 17.53 -18.00 19.41
C MET A 44 17.46 -16.72 18.58
N ASP A 45 17.21 -16.88 17.29
CA ASP A 45 16.92 -15.82 16.33
C ASP A 45 15.52 -15.26 16.62
N TRP A 46 15.33 -14.69 17.82
CA TRP A 46 14.19 -13.80 18.06
C TRP A 46 14.56 -12.45 17.46
N THR A 47 14.50 -12.36 16.13
CA THR A 47 14.22 -11.09 15.49
C THR A 47 12.77 -10.78 15.85
N TRP A 48 12.58 -10.06 16.96
CA TRP A 48 11.32 -9.33 17.15
C TRP A 48 11.08 -8.56 15.85
N PRO A 49 9.88 -8.60 15.25
CA PRO A 49 9.56 -7.70 14.15
C PRO A 49 10.00 -6.30 14.58
N ASP A 50 10.79 -5.62 13.76
CA ASP A 50 11.18 -4.26 14.09
C ASP A 50 9.87 -3.46 14.21
N ASP A 51 9.66 -2.76 15.34
CA ASP A 51 8.44 -1.98 15.60
C ASP A 51 8.08 -1.04 14.42
N ASP A 52 9.09 -0.69 13.61
CA ASP A 52 8.96 0.08 12.36
C ASP A 52 8.11 -0.62 11.29
N ASP A 53 8.18 -1.94 11.12
CA ASP A 53 7.40 -2.70 10.12
C ASP A 53 5.91 -2.76 10.50
N GLU A 54 5.62 -2.93 11.79
CA GLU A 54 4.25 -2.87 12.32
C GLU A 54 3.66 -1.48 12.19
N LEU A 55 4.47 -0.45 12.49
CA LEU A 55 4.05 0.93 12.36
C LEU A 55 3.77 1.29 10.89
N VAL A 56 4.61 0.85 9.96
CA VAL A 56 4.36 0.98 8.52
C VAL A 56 3.02 0.32 8.14
N THR A 57 2.77 -0.89 8.63
CA THR A 57 1.50 -1.61 8.42
C THR A 57 0.32 -0.84 9.03
N ALA A 58 0.49 -0.20 10.19
CA ALA A 58 -0.56 0.59 10.83
C ALA A 58 -0.98 1.78 9.97
N TYR A 59 -0.01 2.49 9.39
CA TYR A 59 -0.29 3.57 8.43
C TYR A 59 -0.98 3.05 7.16
N HIS A 60 -0.60 1.86 6.69
CA HIS A 60 -1.23 1.21 5.54
C HIS A 60 -2.72 0.92 5.81
N GLU A 61 -3.03 0.21 6.89
CA GLU A 61 -4.41 -0.14 7.24
C GLU A 61 -5.26 1.09 7.57
N ALA A 62 -4.68 2.06 8.28
CA ALA A 62 -5.33 3.33 8.57
C ALA A 62 -5.66 4.11 7.29
N GLY A 63 -4.77 4.07 6.28
CA GLY A 63 -4.99 4.70 4.98
C GLY A 63 -6.26 4.20 4.31
N HIS A 64 -6.44 2.87 4.22
CA HIS A 64 -7.66 2.27 3.69
C HIS A 64 -8.90 2.69 4.47
N ALA A 65 -8.84 2.57 5.79
CA ALA A 65 -9.98 2.79 6.67
C ALA A 65 -10.48 4.24 6.62
N ILE A 66 -9.57 5.22 6.79
CA ILE A 66 -9.92 6.65 6.82
C ILE A 66 -10.42 7.12 5.46
N VAL A 67 -9.71 6.80 4.38
CA VAL A 67 -10.12 7.24 3.04
C VAL A 67 -11.40 6.55 2.62
N GLY A 68 -11.54 5.25 2.86
CA GLY A 68 -12.77 4.50 2.58
C GLY A 68 -13.97 5.08 3.31
N CYS A 69 -13.85 5.28 4.62
CA CYS A 69 -14.90 5.88 5.43
C CYS A 69 -15.25 7.30 4.99
N ALA A 70 -14.25 8.15 4.69
CA ALA A 70 -14.48 9.51 4.20
C ALA A 70 -15.19 9.54 2.83
N LEU A 71 -14.99 8.51 2.00
CA LEU A 71 -15.69 8.32 0.72
C LEU A 71 -17.08 7.67 0.88
N GLY A 72 -17.48 7.37 2.11
CA GLY A 72 -18.81 6.86 2.47
C GLY A 72 -18.91 5.34 2.49
N ALA A 73 -17.80 4.61 2.56
CA ALA A 73 -17.84 3.20 2.95
C ALA A 73 -18.17 3.07 4.44
N GLN A 74 -18.76 1.93 4.81
CA GLN A 74 -18.73 1.48 6.19
C GLN A 74 -17.45 0.65 6.37
N ILE A 75 -16.68 0.92 7.42
CA ILE A 75 -15.60 0.02 7.83
C ILE A 75 -16.23 -1.00 8.75
N ASP A 76 -15.96 -2.29 8.54
CA ASP A 76 -16.44 -3.33 9.46
C ASP A 76 -15.46 -3.45 10.64
N ARG A 77 -14.16 -3.54 10.33
CA ARG A 77 -13.06 -3.58 11.31
C ARG A 77 -11.70 -3.26 10.67
N VAL A 78 -10.73 -2.88 11.51
CA VAL A 78 -9.33 -2.69 11.15
C VAL A 78 -8.44 -3.40 12.18
N THR A 79 -7.46 -4.17 11.71
CA THR A 79 -6.53 -4.91 12.56
C THR A 79 -5.12 -4.83 11.99
N LEU A 80 -4.09 -4.92 12.84
CA LEU A 80 -2.70 -5.09 12.41
C LEU A 80 -2.28 -6.55 12.13
N SER A 81 -3.18 -7.51 12.40
CA SER A 81 -2.97 -8.95 12.34
C SER A 81 -1.60 -9.44 12.82
N GLN A 82 -1.43 -9.47 14.15
CA GLN A 82 -0.50 -10.41 14.83
C GLN A 82 -1.26 -11.59 15.46
N ALA A 83 -2.37 -12.01 14.87
CA ALA A 83 -3.10 -13.19 15.34
C ALA A 83 -2.41 -14.49 14.89
N SER A 84 -1.11 -14.62 15.16
CA SER A 84 -0.41 -15.91 15.13
C SER A 84 0.91 -15.90 15.89
N ILE A 85 0.99 -15.27 17.07
CA ILE A 85 1.99 -15.71 18.07
C ILE A 85 1.78 -17.21 18.41
N PHE A 86 0.67 -17.82 17.94
CA PHE A 86 0.39 -19.26 18.00
C PHE A 86 0.14 -19.98 16.66
N ASP A 87 0.18 -19.35 15.47
CA ASP A 87 0.12 -20.11 14.18
C ASP A 87 1.50 -20.35 13.52
N ASP A 88 2.59 -20.00 14.20
CA ASP A 88 3.96 -20.31 13.75
C ASP A 88 4.37 -21.79 13.98
N GLU A 89 3.45 -22.75 13.86
CA GLU A 89 3.84 -24.17 13.82
C GLU A 89 4.17 -24.66 12.40
N ASP A 90 3.69 -24.00 11.34
CA ASP A 90 4.02 -24.36 9.95
C ASP A 90 4.35 -23.09 9.11
N GLY A 91 5.64 -22.72 9.10
CA GLY A 91 6.20 -21.52 8.48
C GLY A 91 6.17 -21.44 6.94
N ASP A 92 5.06 -21.82 6.31
CA ASP A 92 4.89 -21.79 4.84
C ASP A 92 3.64 -21.00 4.39
N LEU A 93 2.92 -20.35 5.32
CA LEU A 93 1.84 -19.43 4.98
C LEU A 93 2.40 -18.00 4.78
N PRO A 94 2.00 -17.28 3.71
CA PRO A 94 2.37 -15.88 3.55
C PRO A 94 1.88 -15.09 4.77
N ARG A 95 2.80 -14.40 5.45
CA ARG A 95 2.46 -13.45 6.53
C ARG A 95 1.38 -12.50 6.01
N ARG A 96 0.19 -12.57 6.60
CA ARG A 96 -0.85 -11.56 6.39
C ARG A 96 -0.50 -10.44 7.36
N PHE A 97 -0.12 -9.29 6.83
CA PHE A 97 0.14 -8.06 7.58
C PHE A 97 -1.13 -7.22 7.49
N GLY A 98 -1.74 -6.89 8.63
CA GLY A 98 -2.99 -6.12 8.66
C GLY A 98 -4.22 -6.77 8.02
N ASP A 99 -5.41 -6.29 8.40
CA ASP A 99 -6.65 -6.50 7.65
C ASP A 99 -7.62 -5.34 7.91
N CYS A 100 -8.02 -4.66 6.84
CA CYS A 100 -9.06 -3.63 6.84
C CYS A 100 -10.25 -4.08 6.00
N ILE A 101 -11.37 -4.35 6.65
CA ILE A 101 -12.58 -4.81 5.97
C ILE A 101 -13.45 -3.60 5.63
N VAL A 102 -13.42 -3.23 4.35
CA VAL A 102 -14.22 -2.13 3.80
C VAL A 102 -15.51 -2.64 3.19
N ASN A 103 -16.65 -2.18 3.72
CA ASN A 103 -17.99 -2.57 3.31
C ASN A 103 -18.68 -1.45 2.54
N TRP A 104 -18.81 -1.66 1.23
CA TRP A 104 -19.54 -0.77 0.32
C TRP A 104 -21.04 -1.11 0.21
N GLY A 105 -21.53 -2.07 0.99
CA GLY A 105 -22.88 -2.59 0.90
C GLY A 105 -23.17 -3.19 -0.48
N ARG A 106 -24.35 -2.88 -1.04
CA ARG A 106 -24.72 -3.35 -2.38
C ARG A 106 -24.03 -2.50 -3.44
N VAL A 107 -23.03 -3.07 -4.09
CA VAL A 107 -22.28 -2.45 -5.19
C VAL A 107 -22.95 -2.75 -6.54
N ASP A 108 -23.25 -1.70 -7.31
CA ASP A 108 -23.55 -1.84 -8.74
C ASP A 108 -22.24 -1.85 -9.51
N PRO A 109 -21.88 -2.97 -10.20
CA PRO A 109 -20.62 -3.06 -10.90
C PRO A 109 -20.49 -2.08 -12.08
N SER A 110 -21.60 -1.53 -12.58
CA SER A 110 -21.65 -0.54 -13.65
C SER A 110 -21.57 0.90 -13.16
N ASP A 111 -21.69 1.13 -11.85
CA ASP A 111 -21.58 2.46 -11.27
C ASP A 111 -20.13 2.92 -11.25
N THR A 112 -19.82 3.84 -12.18
CA THR A 112 -18.50 4.44 -12.32
C THR A 112 -18.07 5.21 -11.08
N TRP A 113 -19.00 5.85 -10.38
CA TRP A 113 -18.70 6.59 -9.16
C TRP A 113 -18.27 5.65 -8.04
N GLN A 114 -19.00 4.55 -7.86
CA GLN A 114 -18.64 3.51 -6.90
C GLN A 114 -17.25 2.93 -7.17
N ARG A 115 -16.93 2.59 -8.42
CA ARG A 115 -15.61 2.06 -8.81
C ARG A 115 -14.46 3.04 -8.57
N GLN A 116 -14.71 4.35 -8.74
CA GLN A 116 -13.69 5.37 -8.43
C GLN A 116 -13.38 5.41 -6.93
N ARG A 117 -14.40 5.29 -6.07
CA ARG A 117 -14.20 5.27 -4.62
C ARG A 117 -13.47 4.02 -4.14
N GLU A 118 -13.83 2.86 -4.69
CA GLU A 118 -13.10 1.60 -4.46
C GLU A 118 -11.64 1.72 -4.87
N LEU A 119 -11.37 2.24 -6.08
CA LEU A 119 -10.00 2.45 -6.57
C LEU A 119 -9.19 3.34 -5.62
N LEU A 120 -9.76 4.47 -5.20
CA LEU A 120 -9.06 5.41 -4.31
C LEU A 120 -8.83 4.79 -2.93
N THR A 121 -9.78 4.02 -2.41
CA THR A 121 -9.67 3.36 -1.10
C THR A 121 -8.59 2.30 -1.10
N VAL A 122 -8.53 1.47 -2.14
CA VAL A 122 -7.49 0.44 -2.29
C VAL A 122 -6.10 1.06 -2.48
N LEU A 123 -6.00 2.21 -3.14
CA LEU A 123 -4.71 2.90 -3.25
C LEU A 123 -4.32 3.67 -1.98
N ALA A 124 -5.23 3.83 -1.02
CA ALA A 124 -5.00 4.69 0.13
C ALA A 124 -4.00 4.12 1.13
N GLY A 125 -4.01 2.80 1.38
CA GLY A 125 -3.02 2.16 2.24
C GLY A 125 -1.60 2.33 1.74
N PRO A 126 -1.27 1.87 0.51
CA PRO A 126 0.03 2.10 -0.10
C PRO A 126 0.48 3.56 -0.11
N VAL A 127 -0.44 4.49 -0.37
CA VAL A 127 -0.12 5.93 -0.40
C VAL A 127 0.14 6.47 1.01
N ALA A 128 -0.58 6.01 2.03
CA ALA A 128 -0.37 6.42 3.42
C ALA A 128 0.98 5.93 3.94
N GLU A 129 1.30 4.66 3.70
CA GLU A 129 2.61 4.07 3.97
C GLU A 129 3.74 4.88 3.30
N PHE A 130 3.59 5.19 2.01
CA PHE A 130 4.59 5.98 1.29
C PHE A 130 4.75 7.39 1.86
N VAL A 131 3.67 8.04 2.30
CA VAL A 131 3.73 9.37 2.93
C VAL A 131 4.41 9.29 4.30
N TYR A 132 4.11 8.27 5.09
CA TYR A 132 4.74 8.01 6.39
C TYR A 132 6.26 7.85 6.26
N GLN A 133 6.71 7.03 5.30
CA GLN A 133 8.13 6.83 4.99
C GLN A 133 8.81 8.02 4.30
N SER A 134 8.22 9.22 4.38
CA SER A 134 8.72 10.47 3.77
C SER A 134 8.83 10.44 2.23
N GLY A 135 8.25 9.43 1.59
CA GLY A 135 8.35 9.18 0.17
C GLY A 135 9.70 8.62 -0.29
N ASP A 136 10.43 7.95 0.60
CA ASP A 136 11.65 7.23 0.25
C ASP A 136 11.32 5.96 -0.54
N GLU A 137 11.59 5.99 -1.85
CA GLU A 137 11.28 4.86 -2.74
C GLU A 137 12.15 3.62 -2.44
N ASP A 138 13.30 3.79 -1.77
CA ASP A 138 14.19 2.69 -1.44
C ASP A 138 13.68 1.85 -0.24
N LEU A 139 12.71 2.38 0.52
CA LEU A 139 12.08 1.72 1.68
C LEU A 139 10.74 1.03 1.35
N LEU A 140 10.30 1.09 0.09
CA LEU A 140 9.04 0.51 -0.34
C LEU A 140 9.13 -1.00 -0.59
N ASP A 141 8.33 -1.78 0.12
CA ASP A 141 8.13 -3.19 -0.22
C ASP A 141 7.01 -3.36 -1.26
N VAL A 142 7.43 -3.45 -2.52
CA VAL A 142 6.52 -3.70 -3.66
C VAL A 142 5.70 -5.00 -3.49
N ARG A 143 6.17 -5.98 -2.71
CA ARG A 143 5.43 -7.22 -2.44
C ARG A 143 4.26 -7.00 -1.49
N ALA A 144 4.44 -6.13 -0.49
CA ALA A 144 3.39 -5.79 0.46
C ALA A 144 2.14 -5.24 -0.26
N TRP A 145 2.37 -4.47 -1.34
CA TRP A 145 1.29 -3.85 -2.12
C TRP A 145 0.73 -4.72 -3.25
N GLU A 146 1.17 -5.97 -3.43
CA GLU A 146 0.76 -6.77 -4.60
C GLU A 146 -0.76 -6.96 -4.65
N SER A 147 -1.37 -7.20 -3.49
CA SER A 147 -2.82 -7.39 -3.36
C SER A 147 -3.58 -6.12 -3.74
N ASP A 148 -3.23 -4.98 -3.15
CA ASP A 148 -3.87 -3.69 -3.42
C ASP A 148 -3.67 -3.27 -4.86
N TRP A 149 -2.46 -3.47 -5.39
CA TRP A 149 -2.15 -3.16 -6.78
C TRP A 149 -3.01 -4.00 -7.74
N ARG A 150 -3.24 -5.28 -7.43
CA ARG A 150 -4.11 -6.15 -8.22
C ARG A 150 -5.56 -5.69 -8.14
N GLN A 151 -6.05 -5.33 -6.96
CA GLN A 151 -7.42 -4.87 -6.79
C GLN A 151 -7.67 -3.49 -7.42
N ALA A 152 -6.69 -2.59 -7.35
CA ALA A 152 -6.71 -1.30 -8.03
C ALA A 152 -6.74 -1.47 -9.56
N GLN A 153 -5.98 -2.43 -10.11
CA GLN A 153 -6.05 -2.77 -11.54
C GLN A 153 -7.43 -3.27 -11.96
N LEU A 154 -8.09 -4.10 -11.14
CA LEU A 154 -9.47 -4.55 -11.42
C LEU A 154 -10.44 -3.36 -11.46
N CYS A 155 -10.32 -2.43 -10.51
CA CYS A 155 -11.15 -1.21 -10.50
C CYS A 155 -10.85 -0.34 -11.73
N ALA A 156 -9.58 -0.14 -12.08
CA ALA A 156 -9.17 0.63 -13.24
C ALA A 156 -9.67 0.00 -14.56
N ALA A 157 -9.64 -1.33 -14.67
CA ALA A 157 -10.13 -2.05 -15.83
C ALA A 157 -11.64 -1.93 -16.02
N ALA A 158 -12.40 -1.88 -14.93
CA ALA A 158 -13.84 -1.61 -14.98
C ALA A 158 -14.14 -0.16 -15.44
N LEU A 159 -13.26 0.80 -15.11
CA LEU A 159 -13.42 2.21 -15.45
C LEU A 159 -12.92 2.56 -16.85
N LYS A 160 -11.90 1.85 -17.36
CA LYS A 160 -11.24 2.12 -18.64
C LYS A 160 -10.94 0.81 -19.37
N PRO A 161 -11.39 0.65 -20.63
CA PRO A 161 -11.19 -0.59 -21.38
C PRO A 161 -9.75 -0.77 -21.90
N GLN A 162 -9.01 0.32 -22.11
CA GLN A 162 -7.68 0.29 -22.71
C GLN A 162 -6.59 0.31 -21.62
N ALA A 163 -5.62 -0.60 -21.69
CA ALA A 163 -4.53 -0.72 -20.72
C ALA A 163 -3.76 0.60 -20.51
N ALA A 164 -3.45 1.34 -21.58
CA ALA A 164 -2.77 2.63 -21.48
C ALA A 164 -3.58 3.67 -20.68
N GLN A 165 -4.91 3.62 -20.77
CA GLN A 165 -5.81 4.51 -20.02
C GLN A 165 -5.94 4.07 -18.56
N GLN A 166 -5.93 2.77 -18.27
CA GLN A 166 -5.94 2.22 -16.92
C GLN A 166 -4.68 2.66 -16.15
N ILE A 167 -3.50 2.50 -16.77
CA ILE A 167 -2.22 2.92 -16.22
C ILE A 167 -2.22 4.44 -15.94
N ARG A 168 -2.73 5.24 -16.88
CA ARG A 168 -2.81 6.69 -16.69
C ARG A 168 -3.76 7.06 -15.54
N LEU A 169 -4.91 6.40 -15.46
CA LEU A 169 -5.88 6.61 -14.38
C LEU A 169 -5.27 6.30 -13.00
N MET A 170 -4.60 5.17 -12.86
CA MET A 170 -3.95 4.79 -11.60
C MET A 170 -2.87 5.81 -11.19
N ARG A 171 -2.01 6.25 -12.13
CA ARG A 171 -1.02 7.30 -11.84
C ARG A 171 -1.67 8.61 -11.40
N GLU A 172 -2.70 9.05 -12.10
CA GLU A 172 -3.43 10.27 -11.73
C GLU A 172 -4.11 10.15 -10.36
N ALA A 173 -4.65 8.96 -10.04
CA ALA A 173 -5.23 8.65 -8.74
C ALA A 173 -4.18 8.73 -7.62
N ILE A 174 -3.04 8.06 -7.78
CA ILE A 174 -1.94 8.08 -6.78
C ILE A 174 -1.43 9.51 -6.54
N VAL A 175 -1.17 10.28 -7.59
CA VAL A 175 -0.68 11.67 -7.46
C VAL A 175 -1.68 12.55 -6.71
N ARG A 176 -2.99 12.38 -6.96
CA ARG A 176 -4.02 13.14 -6.26
C ARG A 176 -4.16 12.66 -4.82
N LEU A 177 -4.19 11.36 -4.61
CA LEU A 177 -4.36 10.74 -3.31
C LEU A 177 -3.21 11.10 -2.39
N ARG A 178 -1.96 11.10 -2.87
CA ARG A 178 -0.79 11.56 -2.11
C ARG A 178 -0.97 12.98 -1.58
N LYS A 179 -1.50 13.90 -2.39
CA LYS A 179 -1.75 15.28 -1.96
C LYS A 179 -2.84 15.35 -0.88
N ILE A 180 -3.90 14.54 -1.02
CA ILE A 180 -5.01 14.49 -0.07
C ILE A 180 -4.53 13.88 1.25
N VAL A 181 -3.89 12.71 1.19
CA VAL A 181 -3.37 11.96 2.34
C VAL A 181 -2.33 12.75 3.10
N ALA A 182 -1.43 13.47 2.42
CA ALA A 182 -0.40 14.28 3.08
C ALA A 182 -0.91 15.64 3.60
N SER A 183 -2.21 15.92 3.51
CA SER A 183 -2.81 17.17 3.98
C SER A 183 -3.83 16.92 5.08
N ASP A 184 -3.97 17.88 5.99
CA ASP A 184 -5.05 17.87 6.97
C ASP A 184 -6.41 18.12 6.31
N PRO A 185 -7.51 17.55 6.85
CA PRO A 185 -7.57 16.71 8.05
C PRO A 185 -7.19 15.24 7.84
N CYS A 186 -6.92 14.82 6.59
CA CYS A 186 -6.72 13.42 6.23
C CYS A 186 -5.49 12.81 6.94
N TRP A 187 -4.34 13.50 6.89
CA TRP A 187 -3.11 13.02 7.52
C TRP A 187 -3.29 12.84 9.02
N SER A 188 -3.84 13.84 9.70
CA SER A 188 -4.11 13.79 11.15
C SER A 188 -5.03 12.62 11.54
N ALA A 189 -6.05 12.32 10.73
CA ALA A 189 -6.93 11.18 10.98
C ALA A 189 -6.24 9.83 10.77
N ILE A 190 -5.42 9.70 9.72
CA ILE A 190 -4.63 8.49 9.45
C ILE A 190 -3.63 8.25 10.58
N ALA A 191 -2.86 9.27 10.97
CA ALA A 191 -1.88 9.15 12.04
C ALA A 191 -2.54 8.76 13.38
N ALA A 192 -3.68 9.39 13.71
CA ALA A 192 -4.41 9.04 14.94
C ALA A 192 -4.91 7.59 14.94
N LEU A 193 -5.42 7.08 13.81
CA LEU A 193 -5.85 5.68 13.72
C LEU A 193 -4.65 4.71 13.75
N ALA A 194 -3.54 5.06 13.11
CA ALA A 194 -2.32 4.26 13.16
C ALA A 194 -1.77 4.17 14.59
N ASP A 195 -1.75 5.28 15.34
CA ASP A 195 -1.38 5.30 16.75
C ASP A 195 -2.32 4.40 17.59
N GLU A 196 -3.64 4.44 17.34
CA GLU A 196 -4.61 3.56 18.02
C GLU A 196 -4.36 2.07 17.71
N LEU A 197 -4.09 1.74 16.44
CA LEU A 197 -3.76 0.38 16.01
C LEU A 197 -2.50 -0.16 16.69
N MET A 198 -1.48 0.68 16.89
CA MET A 198 -0.24 0.30 17.59
C MET A 198 -0.45 0.07 19.10
N LEU A 199 -1.52 0.60 19.69
CA LEU A 199 -1.79 0.46 21.12
C LEU A 199 -2.50 -0.84 21.49
N GLY A 200 -3.05 -1.59 20.53
CA GLY A 200 -3.71 -2.86 20.82
C GLY A 200 -4.71 -3.32 19.76
N ASP A 201 -5.67 -4.13 20.21
CA ASP A 201 -6.58 -5.00 19.45
C ASP A 201 -7.35 -4.33 18.27
N GLU A 202 -8.14 -5.15 17.59
CA GLU A 202 -9.08 -4.77 16.54
C GLU A 202 -9.85 -3.46 16.82
N ILE A 203 -9.77 -2.52 15.88
CA ILE A 203 -10.55 -1.27 15.90
C ILE A 203 -11.84 -1.49 15.13
N GLU A 204 -12.97 -1.25 15.78
CA GLU A 204 -14.29 -1.42 15.18
C GLU A 204 -14.65 -0.26 14.23
N GLY A 205 -15.52 -0.56 13.27
CA GLY A 205 -15.99 0.42 12.28
C GLY A 205 -16.58 1.71 12.85
N GLU A 206 -17.30 1.64 13.98
CA GLU A 206 -17.89 2.82 14.62
C GLU A 206 -16.81 3.79 15.12
N GLN A 207 -15.72 3.26 15.68
CA GLN A 207 -14.59 4.07 16.15
C GLN A 207 -13.92 4.80 14.98
N VAL A 208 -13.71 4.11 13.86
CA VAL A 208 -13.19 4.74 12.64
C VAL A 208 -14.10 5.87 12.15
N ALA A 209 -15.41 5.63 12.13
CA ALA A 209 -16.38 6.63 11.70
C ALA A 209 -16.39 7.86 12.62
N ASP A 210 -16.27 7.67 13.92
CA ASP A 210 -16.19 8.76 14.89
C ASP A 210 -14.88 9.56 14.75
N LEU A 211 -13.76 8.90 14.47
CA LEU A 211 -12.48 9.55 14.19
C LEU A 211 -12.58 10.43 12.93
N VAL A 212 -13.14 9.90 11.84
CA VAL A 212 -13.36 10.66 10.60
C VAL A 212 -14.26 11.87 10.85
N ARG A 213 -15.40 11.69 11.55
CA ARG A 213 -16.29 12.81 11.92
C ARG A 213 -15.57 13.84 12.78
N PHE A 214 -14.76 13.41 13.75
CA PHE A 214 -14.00 14.28 14.64
C PHE A 214 -13.08 15.20 13.85
N TRP A 215 -12.29 14.66 12.91
CA TRP A 215 -11.32 15.42 12.14
C TRP A 215 -11.96 16.29 11.06
N TRP A 216 -12.98 15.78 10.36
CA TRP A 216 -13.70 16.57 9.34
C TRP A 216 -14.61 17.67 9.90
N SER A 217 -15.04 17.57 11.16
CA SER A 217 -15.83 18.63 11.81
C SER A 217 -15.01 19.88 12.20
N ARG A 218 -13.67 19.78 12.13
CA ARG A 218 -12.73 20.84 12.56
C ARG A 218 -11.93 21.47 11.41
N ALA A 219 -12.06 20.94 10.19
CA ALA A 219 -11.44 21.46 8.98
C ALA A 219 -12.30 22.56 8.33
#